data_AF-A0A8A4ZH63-F1
#
_entry.id   AF-A0A8A4ZH63-F1
#
_cell.length_a   1.000
_cell.length_b   1.000
_cell.length_c   1.000
_cell.angle_alpha   90.00
_cell.angle_beta   90.00
_cell.angle_gamma   90.00
#
_symmetry.space_group_name_H-M   'P 1'
#
loop_
_entity.id
_entity.type
_entity.pdbx_description
1 polymer ?
#
loop_
_entity_poly.entity_id
_entity_poly.type
_entity_poly.pdbx_seq_one_letter_code
_entity_poly.pdbx_strand_id
1 'polypeptide(L)'
;MLYDNTGIYYVGLASGKGGIGGRLKDHLDDDHRDSWSRFSWFSLDAPTDEHDEDGVSNVTSSAVVSEADSTIVIRDVEALLQLTLDPTGNISATKLSGGAKEWIQVPTEDPELWTFASLKHKLE
;
A
#
# COMPACT_ATOMS: atom_id res chain seq x y z
N MET A 1 -0.88 -4.91 4.28
CA MET A 1 0.32 -5.72 4.59
C MET A 1 0.14 -6.35 5.95
N LEU A 2 0.45 -7.64 6.09
CA LEU A 2 0.41 -8.39 7.35
C LEU A 2 1.83 -8.70 7.81
N TYR A 3 2.04 -8.66 9.12
CA TYR A 3 3.33 -8.87 9.76
C TYR A 3 3.26 -9.99 10.78
N ASP A 4 4.30 -10.82 10.82
CA ASP A 4 4.55 -11.79 11.87
C ASP A 4 5.60 -11.23 12.85
N ASN A 5 6.30 -12.11 13.59
CA ASN A 5 7.37 -11.72 14.50
C ASN A 5 8.72 -11.45 13.82
N THR A 6 8.87 -11.79 12.55
CA THR A 6 10.13 -11.68 11.79
C THR A 6 10.13 -10.51 10.82
N GLY A 7 8.96 -10.11 10.32
CA GLY A 7 8.83 -8.98 9.40
C GLY A 7 7.51 -9.01 8.65
N ILE A 8 7.58 -8.68 7.35
CA ILE A 8 6.43 -8.70 6.46
C ILE A 8 6.16 -10.13 6.05
N TYR A 9 4.98 -10.63 6.44
CA TYR A 9 4.54 -11.99 6.15
C TYR A 9 3.73 -12.05 4.87
N TYR A 10 2.87 -11.06 4.61
CA TYR A 10 1.97 -11.07 3.44
C TYR A 10 1.67 -9.65 2.93
N VAL A 11 1.59 -9.52 1.61
CA VAL A 11 1.13 -8.32 0.91
C VAL A 11 -0.07 -8.68 0.05
N GLY A 12 -1.15 -7.92 0.18
CA GLY A 12 -2.38 -8.15 -0.58
C GLY A 12 -3.16 -6.86 -0.79
N LEU A 13 -3.98 -6.87 -1.84
CA LEU A 13 -4.97 -5.85 -2.13
C LEU A 13 -6.27 -6.05 -1.31
N ALA A 14 -6.87 -4.95 -0.86
CA ALA A 14 -8.24 -4.94 -0.38
C ALA A 14 -9.08 -4.03 -1.29
N SER A 15 -10.14 -4.57 -1.89
CA SER A 15 -11.05 -3.82 -2.77
C SER A 15 -12.50 -4.29 -2.63
N GLY A 16 -13.45 -3.48 -3.10
CA GLY A 16 -14.88 -3.79 -3.09
C GLY A 16 -15.58 -3.51 -1.75
N LYS A 17 -16.79 -4.07 -1.58
CA LYS A 17 -17.74 -3.73 -0.49
C LYS A 17 -17.24 -4.00 0.93
N GLY A 18 -16.24 -4.87 1.12
CA GLY A 18 -15.66 -5.17 2.43
C GLY A 18 -14.47 -4.29 2.79
N GLY A 19 -13.86 -3.63 1.80
CA GLY A 19 -12.63 -2.85 1.97
C GLY A 19 -11.56 -3.61 2.75
N ILE A 20 -10.73 -2.86 3.47
CA ILE A 20 -9.67 -3.42 4.32
C ILE A 20 -10.23 -4.24 5.49
N GLY A 21 -11.30 -3.78 6.15
CA GLY A 21 -11.85 -4.45 7.32
C GLY A 21 -12.39 -5.85 7.02
N GLY A 22 -13.09 -6.00 5.90
CA GLY A 22 -13.55 -7.29 5.39
C GLY A 22 -12.37 -8.21 5.08
N ARG A 23 -11.35 -7.71 4.40
CA ARG A 23 -10.16 -8.50 4.06
C ARG A 23 -9.39 -8.96 5.30
N LEU A 24 -9.25 -8.09 6.30
CA LEU A 24 -8.63 -8.46 7.59
C LEU A 24 -9.44 -9.51 8.33
N LYS A 25 -10.76 -9.42 8.28
CA LYS A 25 -11.65 -10.43 8.87
C LYS A 25 -11.50 -11.78 8.19
N ASP A 26 -11.43 -11.81 6.85
CA ASP A 26 -11.22 -13.05 6.10
C ASP A 26 -9.89 -13.72 6.49
N HIS A 27 -8.83 -12.92 6.72
CA HIS A 27 -7.52 -13.39 7.19
C HIS A 27 -7.47 -13.93 8.63
N LEU A 28 -8.60 -13.90 9.35
CA LEU A 28 -8.75 -14.60 10.63
C LEU A 28 -9.16 -16.07 10.45
N ASP A 29 -9.68 -16.43 9.27
CA ASP A 29 -10.28 -17.74 9.01
C ASP A 29 -9.69 -18.46 7.78
N ASP A 30 -8.86 -17.79 6.96
CA ASP A 30 -8.24 -18.35 5.75
C ASP A 30 -6.81 -18.90 5.97
N ASP A 31 -6.09 -19.16 4.87
CA ASP A 31 -4.73 -19.72 4.88
C ASP A 31 -3.69 -18.83 5.61
N HIS A 32 -4.04 -17.58 5.92
CA HIS A 32 -3.20 -16.66 6.69
C HIS A 32 -3.49 -16.68 8.20
N ARG A 33 -4.52 -17.42 8.63
CA ARG A 33 -4.91 -17.55 10.03
C ARG A 33 -3.71 -17.93 10.91
N ASP A 34 -3.62 -17.28 12.07
CA ASP A 34 -2.57 -17.46 13.07
C ASP A 34 -1.13 -17.18 12.58
N SER A 35 -0.94 -16.71 11.35
CA SER A 35 0.38 -16.44 10.74
C SER A 35 0.80 -14.97 10.77
N TRP A 36 -0.05 -14.10 11.33
CA TRP A 36 0.21 -12.68 11.48
C TRP A 36 -0.30 -12.18 12.84
N SER A 37 0.27 -11.07 13.30
CA SER A 37 -0.07 -10.44 14.58
C SER A 37 -0.33 -8.94 14.48
N ARG A 38 0.10 -8.33 13.38
CA ARG A 38 0.01 -6.88 13.13
C ARG A 38 -0.27 -6.65 11.64
N PHE A 39 -0.82 -5.50 11.32
CA PHE A 39 -1.01 -5.07 9.94
C PHE A 39 -0.68 -3.60 9.76
N SER A 40 -0.37 -3.22 8.52
CA SER A 40 -0.30 -1.83 8.07
C SER A 40 -0.97 -1.73 6.71
N TRP A 41 -1.41 -0.52 6.36
CA TRP A 41 -2.06 -0.25 5.08
C TRP A 41 -1.76 1.17 4.63
N PHE A 42 -1.95 1.40 3.34
CA PHE A 42 -1.91 2.72 2.73
C PHE A 42 -2.95 2.77 1.62
N SER A 43 -3.36 3.99 1.25
CA SER A 43 -4.22 4.27 0.11
C SER A 43 -3.56 5.35 -0.74
N LEU A 44 -3.99 5.45 -2.00
CA LEU A 44 -3.65 6.59 -2.86
C LEU A 44 -4.48 7.84 -2.50
N ASP A 45 -5.59 7.64 -1.80
CA ASP A 45 -6.43 8.74 -1.32
C ASP A 45 -5.91 9.28 0.01
N ALA A 46 -5.89 10.61 0.14
CA ALA A 46 -5.43 11.28 1.36
C ALA A 46 -6.58 11.42 2.39
N PRO A 47 -6.26 11.30 3.70
CA PRO A 47 -7.20 11.67 4.74
C PRO A 47 -7.48 13.18 4.71
N THR A 48 -8.68 13.56 5.12
CA THR A 48 -9.05 14.95 5.39
C THR A 48 -8.48 15.38 6.74
N ASP A 49 -8.22 16.68 6.88
CA ASP A 49 -7.85 17.29 8.17
C ASP A 49 -9.00 17.25 9.21
N GLU A 50 -10.22 16.94 8.77
CA GLU A 50 -11.37 16.72 9.65
C GLU A 50 -11.34 15.32 10.26
N HIS A 51 -11.55 15.25 11.57
CA HIS A 51 -11.66 14.03 12.37
C HIS A 51 -13.03 13.96 13.03
N ASP A 52 -13.61 12.76 13.13
CA ASP A 52 -14.81 12.51 13.92
C ASP A 52 -14.52 12.37 15.43
N GLU A 53 -15.55 12.09 16.22
CA GLU A 53 -15.46 11.93 17.69
C GLU A 53 -14.53 10.79 18.12
N ASP A 54 -14.31 9.80 17.24
CA ASP A 54 -13.42 8.66 17.45
C ASP A 54 -11.99 8.92 16.91
N GLY A 55 -11.73 10.12 16.37
CA GLY A 55 -10.46 10.51 15.78
C GLY A 55 -10.24 9.98 14.35
N VAL A 56 -11.28 9.46 13.70
CA VAL A 56 -11.20 8.90 12.35
C VAL A 56 -11.32 10.02 11.32
N SER A 57 -10.37 10.08 10.38
CA SER A 57 -10.44 10.99 9.24
C SER A 57 -11.27 10.41 8.10
N ASN A 58 -12.08 11.24 7.46
CA ASN A 58 -12.64 10.90 6.16
C ASN A 58 -11.54 10.87 5.11
N VAL A 59 -11.80 10.18 4.00
CA VAL A 59 -10.86 10.07 2.88
C VAL A 59 -11.47 10.77 1.68
N THR A 60 -10.74 11.72 1.09
CA THR A 60 -11.20 12.38 -0.13
C THR A 60 -10.61 11.67 -1.32
N SER A 61 -11.48 11.08 -2.16
CA SER A 61 -11.02 10.47 -3.40
C SER A 61 -10.57 11.56 -4.38
N SER A 62 -9.34 11.45 -4.85
CA SER A 62 -8.79 12.41 -5.81
C SER A 62 -9.45 12.19 -7.17
N ALA A 63 -10.30 13.13 -7.61
CA ALA A 63 -11.00 13.07 -8.90
C ALA A 63 -10.07 13.14 -10.13
N VAL A 64 -8.75 13.28 -9.93
CA VAL A 64 -7.75 13.48 -10.99
C VAL A 64 -7.29 12.17 -11.63
N VAL A 65 -7.43 11.03 -10.94
CA VAL A 65 -7.05 9.72 -11.47
C VAL A 65 -8.31 8.99 -11.93
N SER A 66 -8.33 8.52 -13.18
CA SER A 66 -9.46 7.70 -13.63
C SER A 66 -9.50 6.39 -12.83
N GLU A 67 -10.69 5.90 -12.50
CA GLU A 67 -10.87 4.67 -11.71
C GLU A 67 -10.17 3.45 -12.36
N ALA A 68 -10.11 3.44 -13.69
CA ALA A 68 -9.38 2.43 -14.47
C ALA A 68 -7.86 2.52 -14.26
N ASP A 69 -7.30 3.73 -14.24
CA ASP A 69 -5.87 3.94 -14.01
C ASP A 69 -5.49 3.60 -12.56
N SER A 70 -6.32 3.98 -11.59
CA SER A 70 -6.13 3.62 -10.17
C SER A 70 -6.06 2.11 -9.98
N THR A 71 -6.93 1.33 -10.65
CA THR A 71 -6.93 -0.13 -10.52
C THR A 71 -5.64 -0.77 -11.03
N ILE A 72 -5.10 -0.26 -12.15
CA ILE A 72 -3.83 -0.73 -12.70
C ILE A 72 -2.68 -0.38 -11.76
N VAL A 73 -2.61 0.87 -11.30
CA VAL A 73 -1.56 1.34 -10.40
C VAL A 73 -1.56 0.55 -9.10
N ILE A 74 -2.71 0.32 -8.46
CA ILE A 74 -2.75 -0.39 -7.17
C ILE A 74 -2.30 -1.85 -7.35
N ARG A 75 -2.68 -2.52 -8.45
CA ARG A 75 -2.19 -3.88 -8.76
C ARG A 75 -0.69 -3.92 -8.98
N ASP A 76 -0.15 -2.93 -9.67
CA ASP A 76 1.29 -2.89 -9.95
C ASP A 76 2.09 -2.53 -8.70
N VAL A 77 1.55 -1.70 -7.81
CA VAL A 77 2.12 -1.46 -6.48
C VAL A 77 2.10 -2.73 -5.63
N GLU A 78 1.03 -3.53 -5.66
CA GLU A 78 0.98 -4.83 -4.98
C GLU A 78 2.09 -5.76 -5.50
N ALA A 79 2.22 -5.87 -6.83
CA ALA A 79 3.26 -6.68 -7.46
C ALA A 79 4.67 -6.19 -7.08
N LEU A 80 4.91 -4.87 -7.09
CA LEU A 80 6.19 -4.29 -6.67
C LEU A 80 6.54 -4.59 -5.22
N LEU A 81 5.57 -4.49 -4.33
CA LEU A 81 5.76 -4.80 -2.91
C LEU A 81 6.08 -6.28 -2.72
N GLN A 82 5.39 -7.20 -3.41
CA GLN A 82 5.73 -8.62 -3.35
C GLN A 82 7.13 -8.91 -3.90
N LEU A 83 7.49 -8.32 -5.05
CA LEU A 83 8.83 -8.49 -5.65
C LEU A 83 9.95 -7.94 -4.78
N THR A 84 9.71 -6.84 -4.07
CA THR A 84 10.74 -6.15 -3.28
C THR A 84 10.91 -6.78 -1.89
N LEU A 85 9.81 -7.21 -1.29
CA LEU A 85 9.78 -7.66 0.11
C LEU A 85 9.86 -9.18 0.25
N ASP A 86 9.60 -9.93 -0.83
CA ASP A 86 9.57 -11.39 -0.88
C ASP A 86 8.82 -12.04 0.32
N PRO A 87 7.56 -11.64 0.57
CA PRO A 87 6.80 -12.10 1.72
C PRO A 87 6.48 -13.60 1.64
N THR A 88 6.80 -14.35 2.69
CA THR A 88 6.68 -15.82 2.73
C THR A 88 5.24 -16.34 2.64
N GLY A 89 4.25 -15.52 3.02
CA GLY A 89 2.83 -15.82 2.92
C GLY A 89 2.25 -15.62 1.51
N ASN A 90 2.96 -14.99 0.58
CA ASN A 90 2.53 -14.86 -0.81
C ASN A 90 2.98 -16.09 -1.62
N ILE A 91 2.17 -17.15 -1.62
CA ILE A 91 2.47 -18.39 -2.36
C ILE A 91 2.48 -18.15 -3.89
N SER A 92 1.63 -17.23 -4.36
CA SER A 92 1.57 -16.82 -5.76
C SER A 92 2.05 -15.39 -5.92
N ALA A 93 3.06 -15.18 -6.76
CA ALA A 93 3.53 -13.85 -7.09
C ALA A 93 2.55 -13.15 -8.05
N THR A 94 2.03 -12.00 -7.63
CA THR A 94 1.29 -11.08 -8.49
C THR A 94 2.23 -10.58 -9.60
N LYS A 95 1.74 -10.56 -10.83
CA LYS A 95 2.48 -10.03 -11.99
C LYS A 95 2.08 -8.59 -12.25
N LEU A 96 3.02 -7.79 -12.76
CA LEU A 96 2.72 -6.46 -13.26
C LEU A 96 1.68 -6.52 -14.40
N SER A 97 0.87 -5.49 -14.48
CA SER A 97 -0.20 -5.33 -15.46
C SER A 97 0.35 -5.33 -16.89
N GLY A 98 -0.46 -5.81 -17.84
CA GLY A 98 -0.07 -5.88 -19.25
C GLY A 98 1.10 -6.83 -19.56
N GLY A 99 1.55 -7.65 -18.61
CA GLY A 99 2.69 -8.55 -18.79
C GLY A 99 4.05 -7.84 -18.72
N ALA A 100 4.10 -6.65 -18.12
CA ALA A 100 5.36 -5.96 -17.84
C ALA A 100 6.28 -6.82 -16.95
N LYS A 101 7.59 -6.68 -17.15
CA LYS A 101 8.62 -7.46 -16.42
C LYS A 101 9.32 -6.65 -15.34
N GLU A 102 9.29 -5.33 -15.47
CA GLU A 102 9.98 -4.39 -14.62
C GLU A 102 9.13 -3.12 -14.50
N TRP A 103 9.32 -2.41 -13.39
CA TRP A 103 8.77 -1.08 -13.18
C TRP A 103 9.93 -0.11 -13.04
N ILE A 104 9.99 0.88 -13.91
CA ILE A 104 11.00 1.93 -13.88
C ILE A 104 10.30 3.24 -13.56
N GLN A 105 10.62 3.83 -12.42
CA GLN A 105 10.16 5.17 -12.11
C GLN A 105 10.94 6.17 -12.98
N VAL A 106 10.26 6.77 -13.95
CA VAL A 106 10.84 7.81 -14.81
C VAL A 106 10.40 9.17 -14.27
N PRO A 107 11.30 9.96 -13.69
CA PRO A 107 10.96 11.30 -13.24
C PRO A 107 10.66 12.18 -14.47
N THR A 108 9.53 12.88 -14.43
CA THR A 108 9.14 13.82 -15.50
C THR A 108 9.80 15.19 -15.36
N GLU A 109 10.40 15.44 -14.20
CA GLU A 109 11.12 16.66 -13.85
C GLU A 109 12.42 16.28 -13.13
N ASP A 110 13.41 17.17 -13.11
CA ASP A 110 14.63 16.93 -12.36
C ASP A 110 14.30 16.78 -10.86
N PRO A 111 14.75 15.70 -10.20
CA PRO A 111 14.45 15.49 -8.79
C PRO A 111 15.07 16.62 -7.96
N GLU A 112 14.25 17.25 -7.12
CA GLU A 112 14.74 18.24 -6.18
C GLU A 112 15.63 17.53 -5.13
N LEU A 113 16.93 17.86 -5.13
CA LEU A 113 17.89 17.26 -4.21
C LEU A 113 17.89 18.02 -2.88
N TRP A 114 17.21 17.45 -1.89
CA TRP A 114 17.27 17.94 -0.51
C TRP A 114 18.47 17.30 0.19
N THR A 115 19.44 18.13 0.58
CA THR A 115 20.59 17.67 1.36
C THR A 115 20.28 17.72 2.85
N PHE A 116 20.99 16.93 3.64
CA PHE A 116 20.85 16.96 5.10
C PHE A 116 21.11 18.37 5.67
N ALA A 117 22.04 19.12 5.05
CA ALA A 117 22.32 20.50 5.42
C ALA A 117 21.15 21.45 5.13
N SER A 118 20.43 21.27 4.01
CA SER A 118 19.28 22.11 3.66
C SER A 118 18.05 21.82 4.53
N LEU A 119 17.96 20.61 5.09
CA LEU A 119 16.88 20.20 5.99
C LEU A 119 17.10 20.58 7.46
N LYS A 120 18.29 21.04 7.84
CA LYS A 120 18.66 21.29 9.24
C LYS A 120 17.67 22.19 10.00
N HIS A 121 17.17 23.24 9.33
CA HIS A 121 16.21 24.19 9.91
C HIS A 121 14.82 23.63 10.20
N LYS A 122 14.46 22.46 9.63
CA LYS A 122 13.18 21.77 9.86
C LYS A 122 13.27 20.68 10.93
N LEU A 123 14.46 20.39 11.43
CA LEU A 123 14.73 19.32 12.40
C LEU A 123 14.97 19.85 13.83
N GLU A 124 14.90 21.17 14.00
CA GLU A 124 14.92 21.88 15.30
C GLU A 124 13.50 22.17 15.78
#